data_AF-K2BRI9-F1
#
_entry.id   AF-K2BRI9-F1
#
_cell.length_a   1.000
_cell.length_b   1.000
_cell.length_c   1.000
_cell.angle_alpha   90.00
_cell.angle_beta   90.00
_cell.angle_gamma   90.00
#
_symmetry.space_group_name_H-M   'P 1'
#
loop_
_entity.id
_entity.type
_entity.pdbx_description
1 polymer ?
#
loop_
_entity_poly.entity_id
_entity_poly.type
_entity_poly.pdbx_seq_one_letter_code
_entity_poly.pdbx_strand_id
1 'polypeptide(L)'
;MDQAAFKKSFPAFPVDNDSMEKLCRLLINNGVINHAVWEELATANPDPKLFVEGLAALDVISEEVLAIKEAEILNVPYIKLDEIDITHDAFKLIDVKFIKERRIIPIKINGAELIVGTLEPGNPDILIGTNATLVLRPAKVLGDALDNKIAQKSGDKSSKQGKGPRKRLGDILVESKYCTAEKLNDAIQAAKNDKVRLGAYLVKAGLLTNKQLSIALSKQFNIPFVDLDESLVDP
;
A
#
# COMPACT_ATOMS: atom_id res chain seq x y z
N MET A 1 -9.03 12.57 -7.56
CA MET A 1 -9.46 11.26 -7.02
C MET A 1 -10.95 11.06 -7.28
N ASP A 2 -11.44 9.83 -7.49
CA ASP A 2 -12.89 9.61 -7.64
C ASP A 2 -13.65 9.86 -6.33
N GLN A 3 -14.85 10.44 -6.41
CA GLN A 3 -15.71 10.70 -5.22
C GLN A 3 -15.97 9.43 -4.39
N ALA A 4 -16.06 8.28 -5.04
CA ALA A 4 -16.24 7.00 -4.36
C ALA A 4 -15.01 6.59 -3.53
N ALA A 5 -13.81 6.85 -4.05
CA ALA A 5 -12.57 6.57 -3.34
C ALA A 5 -12.39 7.56 -2.17
N PHE A 6 -12.75 8.84 -2.36
CA PHE A 6 -12.75 9.81 -1.28
C PHE A 6 -13.68 9.38 -0.13
N LYS A 7 -14.94 9.05 -0.42
CA LYS A 7 -15.89 8.57 0.61
C LYS A 7 -15.44 7.30 1.31
N LYS A 8 -14.70 6.44 0.62
CA LYS A 8 -14.15 5.20 1.19
C LYS A 8 -13.02 5.47 2.18
N SER A 9 -12.13 6.42 1.87
CA SER A 9 -10.93 6.69 2.67
C SER A 9 -11.10 7.83 3.68
N PHE A 10 -12.07 8.72 3.50
CA PHE A 10 -12.29 9.92 4.31
C PHE A 10 -13.72 10.10 4.83
N PRO A 11 -14.34 9.08 5.46
CA PRO A 11 -15.74 9.18 5.91
C PRO A 11 -15.95 10.19 7.05
N ALA A 12 -14.92 10.50 7.84
CA ALA A 12 -14.97 11.42 8.98
C ALA A 12 -13.95 12.56 8.89
N PHE A 13 -13.71 13.09 7.69
CA PHE A 13 -12.79 14.22 7.51
C PHE A 13 -13.27 15.43 8.32
N PRO A 14 -12.39 16.13 9.06
CA PRO A 14 -12.77 17.25 9.89
C PRO A 14 -13.13 18.47 9.03
N VAL A 15 -14.39 18.90 9.13
CA VAL A 15 -14.99 20.00 8.33
C VAL A 15 -15.38 21.21 9.18
N ASP A 16 -14.91 21.27 10.42
CA ASP A 16 -15.07 22.43 11.30
C ASP A 16 -14.18 23.60 10.86
N ASN A 17 -14.55 24.81 11.28
CA ASN A 17 -13.92 26.05 10.79
C ASN A 17 -12.40 26.09 11.09
N ASP A 18 -11.98 25.60 12.26
CA ASP A 18 -10.57 25.56 12.66
C ASP A 18 -9.78 24.54 11.81
N SER A 19 -10.35 23.36 11.57
CA SER A 19 -9.76 22.36 10.69
C SER A 19 -9.64 22.82 9.24
N MET A 20 -10.64 23.56 8.72
CA MET A 20 -10.61 24.11 7.37
C MET A 20 -9.57 25.22 7.21
N GLU A 21 -9.41 26.08 8.22
CA GLU A 21 -8.37 27.11 8.23
C GLU A 21 -6.97 26.49 8.28
N LYS A 22 -6.79 25.47 9.12
CA LYS A 22 -5.56 24.68 9.16
C LYS A 22 -5.28 23.99 7.83
N LEU A 23 -6.29 23.37 7.21
CA LEU A 23 -6.17 22.73 5.90
C LEU A 23 -5.69 23.73 4.84
N CYS A 24 -6.30 24.91 4.77
CA CYS A 24 -5.91 25.99 3.88
C CYS A 24 -4.42 26.33 4.05
N ARG A 25 -4.03 26.64 5.28
CA ARG A 25 -2.66 27.01 5.62
C ARG A 25 -1.68 25.90 5.26
N LEU A 26 -2.01 24.64 5.54
CA LEU A 26 -1.16 23.49 5.28
C LEU A 26 -1.00 23.20 3.78
N LEU A 27 -2.05 23.34 2.98
CA LEU A 27 -1.99 23.12 1.54
C LEU A 27 -1.23 24.23 0.83
N ILE A 28 -1.42 25.48 1.25
CA ILE A 28 -0.73 26.64 0.66
C ILE A 28 0.75 26.65 1.06
N ASN A 29 1.07 26.42 2.34
CA ASN A 29 2.47 26.38 2.80
C ASN A 29 3.27 25.25 2.14
N ASN A 30 2.64 24.12 1.87
CA ASN A 30 3.27 23.00 1.17
C ASN A 30 3.29 23.19 -0.35
N GLY A 31 2.76 24.31 -0.88
CA GLY A 31 2.72 24.61 -2.30
C GLY A 31 1.82 23.68 -3.11
N VAL A 32 0.89 22.98 -2.46
CA VAL A 32 -0.05 22.04 -3.12
C VAL A 32 -1.09 22.81 -3.92
N ILE A 33 -1.58 23.91 -3.37
CA ILE A 33 -2.52 24.83 -4.00
C ILE A 33 -2.10 26.28 -3.74
N ASN A 34 -2.63 27.20 -4.54
CA ASN A 34 -2.48 28.63 -4.30
C ASN A 34 -3.76 29.23 -3.69
N HIS A 35 -3.68 30.48 -3.23
CA HIS A 35 -4.82 31.20 -2.67
C HIS A 35 -5.99 31.33 -3.68
N ALA A 36 -5.69 31.50 -4.96
CA ALA A 36 -6.71 31.64 -6.00
C ALA A 36 -7.58 30.38 -6.14
N VAL A 37 -6.97 29.20 -6.19
CA VAL A 37 -7.67 27.91 -6.28
C VAL A 37 -8.50 27.65 -5.03
N TRP A 38 -7.99 28.03 -3.84
CA TRP A 38 -8.75 27.90 -2.59
C TRP A 38 -10.00 28.79 -2.60
N GLU A 39 -9.88 30.05 -2.98
CA GLU A 39 -11.02 30.99 -3.06
C GLU A 39 -12.04 30.57 -4.12
N GLU A 40 -11.58 30.11 -5.28
CA GLU A 40 -12.44 29.62 -6.35
C GLU A 40 -13.25 28.40 -5.90
N LEU A 41 -12.60 27.44 -5.23
CA LEU A 41 -13.29 26.28 -4.65
C LEU A 41 -14.25 26.67 -3.52
N ALA A 42 -13.87 27.63 -2.67
CA ALA A 42 -14.68 28.08 -1.55
C ALA A 42 -15.94 28.81 -2.04
N THR A 43 -15.82 29.54 -3.15
CA THR A 43 -16.94 30.21 -3.81
C THR A 43 -17.85 29.21 -4.52
N ALA A 44 -17.27 28.20 -5.17
CA ALA A 44 -18.02 27.16 -5.87
C ALA A 44 -18.76 26.20 -4.92
N ASN A 45 -18.21 25.96 -3.72
CA ASN A 45 -18.73 25.00 -2.76
C ASN A 45 -18.89 25.64 -1.37
N PRO A 46 -20.06 26.24 -1.06
CA PRO A 46 -20.30 26.86 0.24
C PRO A 46 -20.44 25.82 1.38
N ASP A 47 -20.81 24.58 1.05
CA ASP A 47 -20.83 23.48 2.02
C ASP A 47 -19.42 22.92 2.23
N PRO A 48 -18.94 22.82 3.49
CA PRO A 48 -17.57 22.39 3.77
C PRO A 48 -17.31 20.93 3.35
N LYS A 49 -18.35 20.08 3.35
CA LYS A 49 -18.24 18.71 2.82
C LYS A 49 -18.02 18.69 1.30
N LEU A 50 -18.82 19.46 0.56
CA LEU A 50 -18.69 19.57 -0.89
C LEU A 50 -17.37 20.24 -1.28
N PHE A 51 -16.91 21.19 -0.46
CA PHE A 51 -15.61 21.81 -0.62
C PHE A 51 -14.47 20.79 -0.54
N VAL A 52 -14.41 19.95 0.50
CA VAL A 52 -13.37 18.92 0.62
C VAL A 52 -13.48 17.88 -0.50
N GLU A 53 -14.70 17.51 -0.91
CA GLU A 53 -14.92 16.64 -2.07
C GLU A 53 -14.39 17.27 -3.37
N GLY A 54 -14.65 18.56 -3.60
CA GLY A 54 -14.13 19.30 -4.76
C GLY A 54 -12.61 19.46 -4.70
N LEU A 55 -12.06 19.64 -3.51
CA LEU A 55 -10.62 19.71 -3.27
C LEU A 55 -9.95 18.35 -3.58
N ALA A 56 -10.55 17.23 -3.17
CA ALA A 56 -10.09 15.88 -3.53
C ALA A 56 -10.24 15.55 -5.03
N ALA A 57 -11.09 16.27 -5.75
CA ALA A 57 -11.27 16.12 -7.19
C ALA A 57 -10.17 16.82 -8.01
N LEU A 58 -9.38 17.72 -7.41
CA LEU A 58 -8.26 18.38 -8.08
C LEU A 58 -7.16 17.39 -8.46
N ASP A 59 -6.60 17.52 -9.67
CA ASP A 59 -5.48 16.68 -10.13
C ASP A 59 -4.20 16.88 -9.31
N VAL A 60 -4.03 18.05 -8.71
CA VAL A 60 -2.87 18.36 -7.86
C VAL A 60 -2.96 17.70 -6.47
N ILE A 61 -4.13 17.23 -6.06
CA ILE A 61 -4.36 16.63 -4.74
C ILE A 61 -4.55 15.13 -4.88
N SER A 62 -3.54 14.38 -4.44
CA SER A 62 -3.65 12.93 -4.31
C SER A 62 -4.32 12.55 -2.98
N GLU A 63 -4.86 11.32 -2.93
CA GLU A 63 -5.39 10.72 -1.71
C GLU A 63 -4.37 10.76 -0.56
N GLU A 64 -3.11 10.49 -0.87
CA GLU A 64 -2.03 10.49 0.11
C GLU A 64 -1.81 11.88 0.72
N VAL A 65 -1.76 12.93 -0.12
CA VAL A 65 -1.59 14.31 0.35
C VAL A 65 -2.74 14.68 1.29
N LEU A 66 -3.97 14.35 0.92
CA LEU A 66 -5.14 14.66 1.74
C LEU A 66 -5.14 13.90 3.07
N ALA A 67 -4.74 12.63 3.07
CA ALA A 67 -4.59 11.83 4.30
C ALA A 67 -3.50 12.35 5.23
N ILE A 68 -2.37 12.82 4.68
CA ILE A 68 -1.33 13.46 5.48
C ILE A 68 -1.89 14.74 6.12
N LYS A 69 -2.65 15.56 5.38
CA LYS A 69 -3.23 16.80 5.90
C LYS A 69 -4.29 16.56 6.96
N GLU A 70 -5.16 15.59 6.77
CA GLU A 70 -6.11 15.17 7.81
C GLU A 70 -5.40 14.73 9.08
N ALA A 71 -4.34 13.93 8.94
CA ALA A 71 -3.55 13.44 10.06
C ALA A 71 -2.88 14.59 10.82
N GLU A 72 -2.30 15.56 10.11
CA GLU A 72 -1.72 16.77 10.69
C GLU A 72 -2.77 17.62 11.44
N ILE A 73 -3.96 17.82 10.86
CA ILE A 73 -5.05 18.60 11.48
C ILE A 73 -5.50 17.97 12.80
N LEU A 74 -5.67 16.66 12.82
CA LEU A 74 -6.10 15.89 13.98
C LEU A 74 -4.96 15.56 14.95
N ASN A 75 -3.73 15.96 14.63
CA ASN A 75 -2.52 15.67 15.39
C ASN A 75 -2.31 14.16 15.63
N VAL A 76 -2.57 13.37 14.59
CA VAL A 76 -2.32 11.92 14.55
C VAL A 76 -1.26 11.58 13.50
N PRO A 77 -0.52 10.48 13.65
CA PRO A 77 0.44 10.07 12.62
C PRO A 77 -0.26 9.49 11.38
N TYR A 78 0.19 9.87 10.19
CA TYR A 78 -0.13 9.15 8.96
C TYR A 78 0.83 7.98 8.77
N ILE A 79 0.30 6.80 8.46
CA ILE A 79 1.09 5.60 8.29
C ILE A 79 0.78 4.92 6.95
N LYS A 80 1.83 4.75 6.13
CA LYS A 80 1.79 3.94 4.92
C LYS A 80 1.86 2.46 5.27
N LEU A 81 0.70 1.81 5.33
CA LEU A 81 0.60 0.37 5.63
C LEU A 81 1.34 -0.53 4.62
N ASP A 82 1.54 -0.05 3.39
CA ASP A 82 2.25 -0.81 2.34
C ASP A 82 3.74 -0.96 2.62
N GLU A 83 4.34 0.01 3.33
CA GLU A 83 5.78 0.05 3.62
C GLU A 83 6.13 -0.56 4.99
N ILE A 84 5.14 -0.86 5.82
CA ILE A 84 5.34 -1.35 7.19
C ILE A 84 5.02 -2.83 7.29
N ASP A 85 5.85 -3.61 7.98
CA ASP A 85 5.46 -4.95 8.41
C ASP A 85 4.81 -4.92 9.80
N ILE A 86 3.61 -5.51 9.87
CA ILE A 86 2.84 -5.62 11.11
C ILE A 86 3.20 -6.94 11.76
N THR A 87 3.77 -6.88 12.95
CA THR A 87 4.11 -8.10 13.71
C THR A 87 2.86 -8.92 14.00
N HIS A 88 3.01 -10.25 14.02
CA HIS A 88 1.89 -11.14 14.28
C HIS A 88 1.30 -10.93 15.68
N ASP A 89 2.15 -10.55 16.64
CA ASP A 89 1.74 -10.28 18.02
C ASP A 89 0.88 -9.01 18.10
N ALA A 90 1.26 -7.94 17.42
CA ALA A 90 0.42 -6.74 17.33
C ALA A 90 -0.92 -7.04 16.66
N PHE A 91 -0.93 -7.84 15.59
CA PHE A 91 -2.16 -8.22 14.88
C PHE A 91 -3.14 -9.02 15.74
N LYS A 92 -2.62 -9.84 16.68
CA LYS A 92 -3.44 -10.65 17.59
C LYS A 92 -4.08 -9.86 18.73
N LEU A 93 -3.64 -8.63 18.99
CA LEU A 93 -4.20 -7.82 20.09
C LEU A 93 -5.65 -7.40 19.85
N ILE A 94 -6.07 -7.35 18.58
CA ILE A 94 -7.44 -6.98 18.20
C ILE A 94 -8.01 -8.12 17.36
N ASP A 95 -9.22 -8.56 17.71
CA ASP A 95 -9.89 -9.63 16.98
C ASP A 95 -10.17 -9.23 15.52
N VAL A 96 -9.96 -10.18 14.60
CA VAL A 96 -10.19 -9.98 13.16
C VAL A 96 -11.60 -9.48 12.85
N LYS A 97 -12.60 -9.92 13.64
CA LYS A 97 -13.97 -9.45 13.51
C LYS A 97 -14.07 -7.94 13.76
N PHE A 98 -13.46 -7.48 14.84
CA PHE A 98 -13.44 -6.08 15.22
C PHE A 98 -12.63 -5.23 14.22
N ILE A 99 -11.49 -5.75 13.75
CA ILE A 99 -10.67 -5.17 12.67
C ILE A 99 -11.51 -4.90 11.41
N LYS A 100 -12.29 -5.89 10.96
CA LYS A 100 -13.14 -5.79 9.76
C LYS A 100 -14.37 -4.90 9.98
N GLU A 101 -15.03 -5.03 11.12
CA GLU A 101 -16.26 -4.30 11.46
C GLU A 101 -16.01 -2.80 11.70
N ARG A 102 -14.95 -2.47 12.43
CA ARG A 102 -14.60 -1.09 12.77
C ARG A 102 -13.58 -0.47 11.81
N ARG A 103 -13.11 -1.22 10.80
CA ARG A 103 -12.08 -0.81 9.84
C ARG A 103 -10.84 -0.23 10.53
N ILE A 104 -10.32 -0.97 11.52
CA ILE A 104 -9.09 -0.63 12.25
C ILE A 104 -8.05 -1.73 12.10
N ILE A 105 -6.75 -1.40 12.14
CA ILE A 105 -5.68 -2.40 12.13
C ILE A 105 -4.60 -2.05 13.15
N PRO A 106 -4.24 -2.96 14.08
CA PRO A 106 -3.08 -2.74 14.94
C PRO A 106 -1.79 -2.80 14.11
N ILE A 107 -0.94 -1.77 14.24
CA ILE A 107 0.27 -1.61 13.42
C ILE A 107 1.50 -2.06 14.20
N LYS A 108 1.74 -1.43 15.36
CA LYS A 108 2.90 -1.72 16.20
C LYS A 108 2.63 -1.38 17.67
N ILE A 109 3.30 -2.10 18.55
CA ILE A 109 3.32 -1.85 19.98
C ILE A 109 4.50 -0.93 20.28
N ASN A 110 4.26 0.14 21.03
CA ASN A 110 5.27 1.08 21.49
C ASN A 110 5.19 1.19 23.02
N GLY A 111 5.82 0.25 23.72
CA GLY A 111 5.74 0.16 25.18
C GLY A 111 4.31 -0.11 25.66
N ALA A 112 3.71 0.88 26.32
CA ALA A 112 2.34 0.82 26.85
C ALA A 112 1.25 1.27 25.84
N GLU A 113 1.66 1.69 24.64
CA GLU A 113 0.76 2.18 23.60
C GLU A 113 0.69 1.21 22.43
N LEU A 114 -0.49 1.02 21.85
CA LEU A 114 -0.71 0.30 20.61
C LEU A 114 -1.11 1.30 19.53
N ILE A 115 -0.30 1.42 18.48
CA ILE A 115 -0.67 2.24 17.33
C ILE A 115 -1.65 1.46 16.47
N VAL A 116 -2.81 2.07 16.23
CA VAL A 116 -3.92 1.48 15.48
C VAL A 116 -4.20 2.34 14.25
N GLY A 117 -3.99 1.78 13.08
CA GLY A 117 -4.39 2.37 11.81
C GLY A 117 -5.90 2.41 11.68
N THR A 118 -6.45 3.56 11.32
CA THR A 118 -7.88 3.78 11.10
C THR A 118 -8.12 4.75 9.94
N LEU A 119 -9.29 4.63 9.32
CA LEU A 119 -9.78 5.59 8.32
C LEU A 119 -10.45 6.81 8.98
N GLU A 120 -10.89 6.66 10.23
CA GLU A 120 -11.64 7.68 10.98
C GLU A 120 -10.88 8.12 12.24
N PRO A 121 -9.70 8.74 12.12
CA PRO A 121 -8.93 9.17 13.29
C PRO A 121 -9.67 10.16 14.20
N GLY A 122 -10.63 10.92 13.66
CA GLY A 122 -11.46 11.87 14.41
C GLY A 122 -12.61 11.23 15.20
N ASN A 123 -12.87 9.93 15.01
CA ASN A 123 -13.96 9.22 15.69
C ASN A 123 -13.40 8.31 16.79
N PRO A 124 -13.40 8.73 18.07
CA PRO A 124 -12.83 7.93 19.14
C PRO A 124 -13.59 6.62 19.39
N ASP A 125 -14.88 6.56 19.04
CA ASP A 125 -15.76 5.42 19.34
C ASP A 125 -15.33 4.12 18.63
N ILE A 126 -14.59 4.23 17.52
CA ILE A 126 -14.09 3.05 16.77
C ILE A 126 -13.00 2.29 17.53
N LEU A 127 -12.35 2.94 18.50
CA LEU A 127 -11.31 2.36 19.34
C LEU A 127 -11.86 1.84 20.67
N ILE A 128 -13.10 2.20 21.03
CA ILE A 128 -13.72 1.80 22.29
C ILE A 128 -14.23 0.36 22.17
N GLY A 129 -13.96 -0.46 23.19
CA GLY A 129 -14.44 -1.84 23.27
C GLY A 129 -13.52 -2.89 22.63
N THR A 130 -12.29 -2.52 22.26
CA THR A 130 -11.27 -3.52 21.91
C THR A 130 -10.85 -4.33 23.13
N ASN A 131 -10.48 -5.59 22.92
CA ASN A 131 -9.91 -6.44 23.97
C ASN A 131 -8.45 -6.08 24.34
N ALA A 132 -7.89 -5.04 23.72
CA ALA A 132 -6.54 -4.60 23.98
C ALA A 132 -6.44 -3.92 25.35
N THR A 133 -5.45 -4.35 26.14
CA THR A 133 -5.14 -3.77 27.46
C THR A 133 -4.26 -2.51 27.37
N LEU A 134 -3.75 -2.21 26.17
CA LEU A 134 -2.84 -1.10 25.87
C LEU A 134 -3.62 0.18 25.52
N VAL A 135 -2.99 1.33 25.72
CA VAL A 135 -3.56 2.62 25.27
C VAL A 135 -3.55 2.67 23.75
N LEU A 136 -4.71 2.81 23.13
CA LEU A 136 -4.82 2.87 21.67
C LEU A 136 -4.52 4.28 21.16
N ARG A 137 -3.59 4.36 20.21
CA ARG A 137 -3.26 5.59 19.50
C ARG A 137 -3.73 5.48 18.05
N PRO A 138 -4.72 6.27 17.61
CA PRO A 138 -5.15 6.27 16.22
C PRO A 138 -4.02 6.78 15.32
N ALA A 139 -3.90 6.17 14.15
CA ALA A 139 -3.05 6.61 13.06
C ALA A 139 -3.88 6.61 11.77
N LYS A 140 -3.76 7.65 10.95
CA LYS A 140 -4.46 7.70 9.67
C LYS A 140 -3.82 6.69 8.70
N VAL A 141 -4.67 5.90 8.04
CA VAL A 141 -4.27 4.99 6.96
C VAL A 141 -5.22 5.15 5.76
N LEU A 142 -4.82 4.63 4.60
CA LEU A 142 -5.67 4.64 3.40
C LEU A 142 -6.57 3.40 3.35
N GLY A 143 -7.76 3.56 2.77
CA GLY A 143 -8.78 2.50 2.68
C GLY A 143 -8.27 1.26 1.96
N ASP A 144 -7.64 1.46 0.80
CA ASP A 144 -7.14 0.36 -0.02
C ASP A 144 -5.98 -0.37 0.65
N ALA A 145 -5.06 0.37 1.26
CA ALA A 145 -3.93 -0.21 1.99
C ALA A 145 -4.41 -1.01 3.21
N LEU A 146 -5.42 -0.51 3.92
CA LEU A 146 -6.05 -1.19 5.05
C LEU A 146 -6.71 -2.51 4.61
N ASP A 147 -7.57 -2.47 3.59
CA ASP A 147 -8.27 -3.66 3.08
C ASP A 147 -7.27 -4.74 2.65
N ASN A 148 -6.22 -4.34 1.93
CA ASN A 148 -5.14 -5.23 1.49
C ASN A 148 -4.40 -5.87 2.68
N LYS A 149 -4.08 -5.08 3.72
CA LYS A 149 -3.34 -5.55 4.89
C LYS A 149 -4.18 -6.48 5.76
N ILE A 150 -5.46 -6.14 5.97
CA ILE A 150 -6.41 -7.00 6.69
C ILE A 150 -6.55 -8.33 5.97
N ALA A 151 -6.71 -8.33 4.64
CA ALA A 151 -6.79 -9.56 3.86
C ALA A 151 -5.51 -10.40 3.96
N GLN A 152 -4.34 -9.75 3.92
CA GLN A 152 -3.04 -10.42 4.04
C GLN A 152 -2.84 -11.10 5.40
N LYS A 153 -3.23 -10.45 6.51
CA LYS A 153 -2.96 -10.92 7.88
C LYS A 153 -4.09 -11.77 8.49
N SER A 154 -5.34 -11.59 8.05
CA SER A 154 -6.51 -12.33 8.57
C SER A 154 -6.60 -13.79 8.11
N GLY A 155 -5.66 -14.26 7.27
CA GLY A 155 -5.61 -15.67 6.87
C GLY A 155 -6.71 -16.10 5.90
N ASP A 156 -7.45 -15.16 5.29
CA ASP A 156 -8.21 -15.43 4.07
C ASP A 156 -7.20 -15.76 2.97
N LYS A 157 -6.82 -17.03 2.88
CA LYS A 157 -6.04 -17.61 1.79
C LYS A 157 -6.87 -17.64 0.51
N SER A 158 -7.26 -16.47 0.03
CA SER A 158 -7.52 -16.25 -1.39
C SER A 158 -6.29 -15.57 -1.95
N SER A 159 -5.52 -16.38 -2.66
CA SER A 159 -4.35 -16.02 -3.45
C SER A 159 -4.60 -14.88 -4.44
N LYS A 160 -4.61 -13.63 -3.98
CA LYS A 160 -4.39 -12.46 -4.84
C LYS A 160 -3.55 -11.43 -4.10
N GLN A 161 -2.25 -11.69 -4.04
CA GLN A 161 -1.28 -10.60 -4.03
C GLN A 161 -1.49 -9.81 -5.33
N GLY A 162 -2.26 -8.73 -5.24
CA GLY A 162 -2.19 -7.62 -6.17
C GLY A 162 -0.87 -6.88 -6.00
N LYS A 163 0.25 -7.55 -6.26
CA LYS A 163 1.29 -6.86 -7.04
C LYS A 163 0.64 -6.71 -8.41
N GLY A 164 0.58 -5.50 -8.96
CA GLY A 164 0.35 -5.34 -10.40
C GLY A 164 1.18 -6.38 -11.16
N PRO A 165 0.65 -6.90 -12.29
CA PRO A 165 0.94 -8.24 -12.79
C PRO A 165 2.39 -8.63 -12.52
N ARG A 166 2.61 -9.58 -11.59
CA ARG A 166 3.96 -10.14 -11.40
C ARG A 166 4.45 -10.51 -12.79
N LYS A 167 5.46 -9.79 -13.29
CA LYS A 167 6.03 -10.05 -14.61
C LYS A 167 6.32 -11.55 -14.66
N ARG A 168 5.75 -12.24 -15.65
CA ARG A 168 5.93 -13.69 -15.73
C ARG A 168 7.41 -13.96 -15.94
N LEU A 169 7.89 -15.14 -15.55
CA LEU A 169 9.28 -15.51 -15.81
C LEU A 169 9.63 -15.29 -17.29
N GLY A 170 8.70 -15.62 -18.19
CA GLY A 170 8.82 -15.33 -19.62
C GLY A 170 9.05 -13.85 -19.94
N ASP A 171 8.23 -12.95 -19.39
CA ASP A 171 8.34 -11.51 -19.61
C ASP A 171 9.67 -10.96 -19.07
N ILE A 172 10.11 -11.45 -17.90
CA ILE A 172 11.38 -11.05 -17.26
C ILE A 172 12.58 -11.53 -18.10
N LEU A 173 12.49 -12.72 -18.70
CA LEU A 173 13.54 -13.26 -19.56
C LEU A 173 13.65 -12.50 -20.88
N VAL A 174 12.52 -12.06 -21.44
CA VAL A 174 12.49 -11.22 -22.65
C VAL A 174 12.98 -9.81 -22.36
N GLU A 175 12.53 -9.20 -21.26
CA GLU A 175 12.96 -7.87 -20.83
C GLU A 175 14.45 -7.83 -20.45
N SER A 176 14.94 -8.88 -19.80
CA SER A 176 16.38 -9.03 -19.47
C SER A 176 17.23 -9.42 -20.68
N LYS A 177 16.65 -9.50 -21.89
CA LYS A 177 17.30 -9.90 -23.14
C LYS A 177 17.97 -11.28 -23.11
N TYR A 178 17.57 -12.14 -22.17
CA TYR A 178 18.08 -13.51 -22.06
C TYR A 178 17.41 -14.46 -23.04
N CYS A 179 16.18 -14.14 -23.49
CA CYS A 179 15.44 -14.93 -24.48
C CYS A 179 14.60 -14.03 -25.38
N THR A 180 14.30 -14.46 -26.61
CA THR A 180 13.35 -13.76 -27.50
C THR A 180 11.94 -14.32 -27.33
N ALA A 181 10.91 -13.54 -27.67
CA ALA A 181 9.52 -13.98 -27.55
C ALA A 181 9.22 -15.25 -28.36
N GLU A 182 9.83 -15.37 -29.54
CA GLU A 182 9.73 -16.55 -30.42
C GLU A 182 10.32 -17.80 -29.73
N LYS A 183 11.57 -17.71 -29.27
CA LYS A 183 12.26 -18.81 -28.58
C LYS A 183 11.58 -19.22 -27.28
N LEU A 184 10.98 -18.25 -26.57
CA LEU A 184 10.21 -18.51 -25.37
C LEU A 184 8.94 -19.32 -25.67
N ASN A 185 8.22 -18.99 -26.74
CA ASN A 185 7.03 -19.72 -27.15
C ASN A 185 7.35 -21.17 -27.54
N ASP A 186 8.44 -21.38 -28.29
CA ASP A 186 8.90 -22.72 -28.65
C ASP A 186 9.28 -23.53 -27.39
N ALA A 187 9.99 -22.91 -26.46
CA ALA A 187 10.35 -23.53 -25.19
C ALA A 187 9.13 -23.87 -24.32
N ILE A 188 8.07 -23.06 -24.36
CA ILE A 188 6.81 -23.34 -23.65
C ILE A 188 6.11 -24.57 -24.23
N GLN A 189 6.06 -24.71 -25.55
CA GLN A 189 5.44 -25.88 -26.20
C GLN A 189 6.25 -27.14 -25.92
N ALA A 190 7.58 -27.06 -26.06
CA ALA A 190 8.46 -28.19 -25.80
C ALA A 190 8.43 -28.61 -24.32
N ALA A 191 8.44 -27.67 -23.37
CA ALA A 191 8.32 -27.98 -21.94
C ALA A 191 6.99 -28.66 -21.58
N LYS A 192 5.89 -28.32 -22.26
CA LYS A 192 4.59 -29.00 -22.09
C LYS A 192 4.64 -30.44 -22.60
N ASN A 193 5.25 -30.66 -23.76
CA ASN A 193 5.39 -32.00 -24.34
C ASN A 193 6.28 -32.89 -23.47
N ASP A 194 7.39 -32.34 -22.97
CA ASP A 194 8.33 -33.04 -22.09
C ASP A 194 7.86 -33.14 -20.63
N LYS A 195 6.71 -32.53 -20.28
CA LYS A 195 6.15 -32.44 -18.91
C LYS A 195 7.16 -31.93 -17.86
N VAL A 196 8.07 -31.04 -18.26
CA VAL A 196 9.06 -30.41 -17.37
C VAL A 196 8.73 -28.95 -17.13
N ARG A 197 9.26 -28.38 -16.05
CA ARG A 197 9.11 -26.94 -15.77
C ARG A 197 9.86 -26.13 -16.83
N LEU A 198 9.26 -25.04 -17.32
CA LEU A 198 9.85 -24.15 -18.32
C LEU A 198 11.28 -23.73 -17.99
N GLY A 199 11.55 -23.32 -16.74
CA GLY A 199 12.91 -22.96 -16.32
C GLY A 199 13.92 -24.11 -16.42
N ALA A 200 13.52 -25.32 -16.04
CA ALA A 200 14.36 -26.51 -16.15
C ALA A 200 14.60 -26.90 -17.61
N TYR A 201 13.58 -26.76 -18.46
CA TYR A 201 13.71 -26.96 -19.90
C TYR A 201 14.67 -25.94 -20.53
N LEU A 202 14.53 -24.65 -20.20
CA LEU A 202 15.38 -23.59 -20.74
C LEU A 202 16.86 -23.79 -20.38
N VAL A 203 17.16 -24.29 -19.18
CA VAL A 203 18.52 -24.66 -18.79
C VAL A 203 19.00 -25.92 -19.51
N LYS A 204 18.17 -26.97 -19.56
CA LYS A 204 18.51 -28.23 -20.25
C LYS A 204 18.74 -28.05 -21.75
N ALA A 205 17.98 -27.15 -22.40
CA ALA A 205 18.10 -26.82 -23.81
C ALA A 205 19.27 -25.85 -24.12
N GLY A 206 20.03 -25.42 -23.10
CA GLY A 206 21.14 -24.48 -23.25
C GLY A 206 20.70 -23.05 -23.60
N LEU A 207 19.41 -22.73 -23.46
CA LEU A 207 18.86 -21.41 -23.75
C LEU A 207 19.09 -20.42 -22.60
N LEU A 208 19.27 -20.92 -21.38
CA LEU A 208 19.62 -20.13 -20.19
C LEU A 208 20.66 -20.85 -19.35
N THR A 209 21.54 -20.07 -18.72
CA THR A 209 22.39 -20.58 -17.62
C THR A 209 21.63 -20.62 -16.29
N ASN A 210 22.08 -21.46 -15.36
CA ASN A 210 21.52 -21.48 -14.00
C ASN A 210 21.61 -20.11 -13.31
N LYS A 211 22.69 -19.36 -13.57
CA LYS A 211 22.88 -17.98 -13.06
C LYS A 211 21.81 -17.03 -13.61
N GLN A 212 21.59 -17.03 -14.92
CA GLN A 212 20.56 -16.19 -15.56
C GLN A 212 19.15 -16.56 -15.09
N LEU A 213 18.86 -17.85 -14.94
CA LEU A 213 17.58 -18.31 -14.39
C LEU A 213 17.40 -17.83 -12.95
N SER A 214 18.44 -17.90 -12.13
CA SER A 214 18.40 -17.46 -10.73
C SER A 214 18.18 -15.95 -10.63
N ILE A 215 18.88 -15.13 -11.44
CA ILE A 215 18.66 -13.67 -11.51
C ILE A 215 17.22 -13.35 -11.95
N ALA A 216 16.70 -14.06 -12.95
CA ALA A 216 15.33 -13.86 -13.42
C ALA A 216 14.29 -14.24 -12.37
N LEU A 217 14.52 -15.31 -11.61
CA LEU A 217 13.69 -15.71 -10.47
C LEU A 217 13.77 -14.70 -9.32
N SER A 218 14.96 -14.21 -8.97
CA SER A 218 15.16 -13.15 -7.98
C SER A 218 14.36 -11.89 -8.34
N LYS A 219 14.40 -11.46 -9.61
CA LYS A 219 13.54 -10.36 -10.11
C LYS A 219 12.05 -10.69 -10.02
N GLN A 220 11.64 -11.93 -10.32
CA GLN A 220 10.25 -12.38 -10.25
C GLN A 220 9.70 -12.35 -8.82
N PHE A 221 10.51 -12.74 -7.84
CA PHE A 221 10.13 -12.81 -6.44
C PHE A 221 10.48 -11.52 -5.65
N ASN A 222 11.16 -10.57 -6.28
CA ASN A 222 11.69 -9.35 -5.66
C ASN A 222 12.59 -9.65 -4.46
N ILE A 223 13.51 -10.61 -4.65
CA ILE A 223 14.50 -11.05 -3.66
C ILE A 223 15.88 -10.60 -4.17
N PRO A 224 16.76 -10.05 -3.32
CA PRO A 224 18.13 -9.72 -3.72
C PRO A 224 18.87 -10.98 -4.20
N PHE A 225 19.50 -10.90 -5.37
CA PHE A 225 20.41 -11.94 -5.85
C PHE A 225 21.81 -11.63 -5.31
N VAL A 226 22.39 -12.57 -4.57
CA VAL A 226 23.77 -12.49 -4.08
C VAL A 226 24.57 -13.55 -4.81
N ASP A 227 25.59 -13.13 -5.54
CA ASP A 227 26.54 -14.04 -6.18
C ASP A 227 27.65 -14.38 -5.19
N LEU A 228 27.65 -15.60 -4.68
CA LEU A 228 28.60 -16.04 -3.66
C LEU A 228 30.01 -16.32 -4.24
N ASP A 229 30.16 -16.32 -5.56
CA ASP A 229 31.46 -16.57 -6.23
C ASP A 229 32.29 -15.28 -6.42
N GLU A 230 31.68 -14.09 -6.31
CA GLU A 230 32.35 -12.80 -6.55
C GLU A 230 32.73 -12.06 -5.25
N SER A 231 32.34 -12.58 -4.08
CA SER A 231 32.94 -12.16 -2.81
C SER A 231 34.32 -12.81 -2.67
N LEU A 232 35.27 -12.27 -3.45
CA LEU A 232 36.69 -12.50 -3.24
C LEU A 232 37.00 -12.22 -1.76
N VAL A 233 37.36 -13.30 -1.07
CA VAL A 233 38.09 -13.30 0.17
C VAL A 233 39.37 -12.49 -0.09
N ASP A 234 39.42 -11.25 0.40
CA ASP A 234 40.71 -10.59 0.57
C ASP A 234 41.36 -11.24 1.81
N PRO A 235 42.57 -11.83 1.69
CA PRO A 235 43.23 -12.54 2.80
C PRO A 235 43.64 -11.61 3.96
#